data_AF-A0AAE0Z289-F1
#
_entry.id   AF-A0AAE0Z289-F1
#
_cell.length_a   1.000
_cell.length_b   1.000
_cell.length_c   1.000
_cell.angle_alpha   90.00
_cell.angle_beta   90.00
_cell.angle_gamma   90.00
#
_symmetry.space_group_name_H-M   'P 1'
#
loop_
_entity.id
_entity.type
_entity.pdbx_description
1 polymer ?
#
loop_
_entity_poly.entity_id
_entity_poly.type
_entity_poly.pdbx_seq_one_letter_code
_entity_poly.pdbx_strand_id
1 'polypeptide(L)'
;MFFLSAALVCMYIILPGLSGQTKPRTMDSQDRDAKNRGLKFQQASARRPQTGPSEEEGGMQRSQLVVNGGKQPQAASRLDPNQKQNVFAQPPNQPIHRAIVLNQGIPQPNAGSNIAISNQEINSHVNRSHPEVALQTGGSAKEHSQQGVNRQDTRSMDQPDISALVASQLGLHPDVKIVSSTLPISSNTSKLECVPLPKSPRLNVKICIYPIKEDKWVSGSLKMNKLWEEELVLTMQAALQADPSMMLLDLGCNLGMYALFAAAMGRNVLAVEMLPNNVMMIQKSLTLSGLGGKVLIVNNALYRDHRTLQTRFMAQNVGGSRLNTSKVYENIDSSRPAVSVRTICLDDLSPLLKGTTVFMKIDIENSEHHALACAHIFFSEVNVKVVQIEWLNRTPEESRLISDFMAQHSYALSMSPLSYSPLPPNTAIAKADVYFLKKSTFNIL
;
A
#
# COMPACT_ATOMS: atom_id res chain seq x y z
N MET A 1 -8.49 5.25 -55.37
CA MET A 1 -7.86 4.12 -56.09
C MET A 1 -6.46 3.92 -55.56
N PHE A 2 -5.92 2.70 -55.62
CA PHE A 2 -4.58 2.38 -55.12
C PHE A 2 -3.49 2.91 -56.05
N PHE A 3 -2.32 3.22 -55.48
CA PHE A 3 -1.04 3.13 -56.16
C PHE A 3 -0.08 2.25 -55.33
N LEU A 4 0.76 1.48 -56.03
CA LEU A 4 1.67 0.51 -55.44
C LEU A 4 3.06 1.10 -55.20
N SER A 5 3.74 0.54 -54.19
CA SER A 5 5.16 0.18 -54.14
C SER A 5 6.21 1.11 -54.77
N ALA A 6 7.13 1.58 -53.91
CA ALA A 6 8.54 1.69 -54.27
C ALA A 6 9.41 1.37 -53.04
N ALA A 7 10.07 0.21 -53.04
CA ALA A 7 11.19 -0.06 -52.14
C ALA A 7 12.48 0.48 -52.78
N LEU A 8 13.39 1.04 -51.98
CA LEU A 8 14.63 1.64 -52.49
C LEU A 8 15.86 0.98 -51.84
N VAL A 9 16.74 0.47 -52.71
CA VAL A 9 17.95 -0.28 -52.36
C VAL A 9 19.08 0.68 -51.99
N CYS A 10 19.94 0.29 -51.05
CA CYS A 10 21.30 0.80 -50.98
C CYS A 10 22.26 -0.33 -50.57
N MET A 11 23.34 -0.51 -51.34
CA MET A 11 24.31 -1.59 -51.16
C MET A 11 25.72 -1.04 -50.88
N TYR A 12 26.43 -1.75 -50.00
CA TYR A 12 27.89 -1.93 -49.93
C TYR A 12 28.86 -0.81 -50.37
N ILE A 13 29.72 -0.42 -49.42
CA ILE A 13 31.18 -0.49 -49.62
C ILE A 13 31.81 -1.27 -48.44
N ILE A 14 32.82 -2.09 -48.73
CA ILE A 14 33.66 -2.82 -47.76
C ILE A 14 35.10 -2.27 -47.88
N LEU A 15 35.85 -2.20 -46.77
CA LEU A 15 37.26 -2.63 -46.59
C LEU A 15 37.75 -2.19 -45.17
N PRO A 16 38.86 -2.74 -44.62
CA PRO A 16 38.80 -3.23 -43.24
C PRO A 16 39.84 -2.67 -42.26
N GLY A 17 39.53 -2.85 -40.97
CA GLY A 17 40.43 -3.50 -40.00
C GLY A 17 41.68 -2.76 -39.52
N LEU A 18 41.65 -2.32 -38.26
CA LEU A 18 42.83 -2.30 -37.39
C LEU A 18 42.45 -2.80 -35.99
N SER A 19 43.40 -3.47 -35.32
CA SER A 19 43.14 -4.24 -34.10
C SER A 19 43.34 -3.44 -32.81
N GLY A 20 42.37 -3.52 -31.88
CA GLY A 20 42.54 -3.06 -30.50
C GLY A 20 41.83 -4.01 -29.53
N GLN A 21 42.59 -4.79 -28.76
CA GLN A 21 42.02 -5.65 -27.72
C GLN A 21 41.67 -4.86 -26.47
N THR A 22 40.40 -4.86 -26.07
CA THR A 22 39.99 -4.53 -24.70
C THR A 22 39.09 -5.64 -24.16
N LYS A 23 39.51 -6.27 -23.05
CA LYS A 23 38.69 -7.29 -22.37
C LYS A 23 37.47 -6.61 -21.70
N PRO A 24 36.29 -7.23 -21.71
CA PRO A 24 35.18 -6.76 -20.87
C PRO A 24 35.58 -6.87 -19.40
N ARG A 25 35.43 -5.76 -18.66
CA ARG A 25 35.78 -5.69 -17.24
C ARG A 25 34.52 -5.99 -16.43
N THR A 26 34.46 -7.18 -15.84
CA THR A 26 33.39 -7.55 -14.89
C THR A 26 33.42 -6.58 -13.70
N MET A 27 32.30 -5.90 -13.43
CA MET A 27 32.12 -5.15 -12.19
C MET A 27 31.75 -6.12 -11.07
N ASP A 28 32.78 -6.70 -10.45
CA ASP A 28 32.62 -7.50 -9.23
C ASP A 28 32.27 -6.58 -8.05
N SER A 29 31.23 -6.91 -7.30
CA SER A 29 30.66 -6.06 -6.26
C SER A 29 31.32 -6.31 -4.90
N GLN A 30 32.61 -6.02 -4.81
CA GLN A 30 33.38 -6.11 -3.57
C GLN A 30 33.85 -4.74 -3.07
N ASP A 31 33.09 -4.12 -2.16
CA ASP A 31 33.70 -3.51 -0.96
C ASP A 31 32.64 -3.25 0.14
N ARG A 32 32.78 -3.96 1.27
CA ARG A 32 32.37 -3.54 2.64
C ARG A 32 32.68 -4.65 3.64
N ASP A 33 33.95 -4.77 3.99
CA ASP A 33 34.31 -5.41 5.26
C ASP A 33 35.53 -4.72 5.90
N ALA A 34 35.75 -5.01 7.18
CA ALA A 34 36.88 -4.59 7.99
C ALA A 34 37.16 -3.07 8.12
N LYS A 35 36.62 -2.48 9.20
CA LYS A 35 37.47 -1.65 10.08
C LYS A 35 37.15 -1.81 11.57
N ASN A 36 37.40 -3.03 12.07
CA ASN A 36 37.41 -3.32 13.49
C ASN A 36 38.84 -3.11 14.06
N ARG A 37 39.07 -1.99 14.75
CA ARG A 37 40.26 -1.63 15.54
C ARG A 37 39.99 -0.30 16.24
N GLY A 38 40.11 -0.13 17.55
CA GLY A 38 40.33 -1.12 18.62
C GLY A 38 40.69 -0.40 19.92
N LEU A 39 39.97 -0.66 21.01
CA LEU A 39 40.19 -0.02 22.32
C LEU A 39 40.51 -1.08 23.38
N LYS A 40 41.74 -1.05 23.89
CA LYS A 40 42.12 -1.75 25.12
C LYS A 40 41.60 -0.93 26.30
N PHE A 41 40.94 -1.57 27.26
CA PHE A 41 40.87 -1.06 28.63
C PHE A 41 41.20 -2.18 29.63
N GLN A 42 41.56 -1.79 30.85
CA GLN A 42 42.41 -2.58 31.74
C GLN A 42 41.63 -3.57 32.61
N GLN A 43 42.34 -4.59 33.08
CA GLN A 43 41.86 -5.47 34.15
C GLN A 43 41.75 -4.71 35.48
N ALA A 44 40.70 -4.99 36.25
CA ALA A 44 40.61 -4.71 37.67
C ALA A 44 40.15 -5.99 38.40
N SER A 45 40.61 -6.22 39.63
CA SER A 45 40.48 -7.51 40.34
C SER A 45 39.66 -7.38 41.62
N ALA A 46 38.68 -8.27 41.82
CA ALA A 46 37.86 -8.33 43.04
C ALA A 46 37.38 -9.77 43.38
N ARG A 47 38.18 -10.45 44.22
CA ARG A 47 37.89 -11.41 45.32
C ARG A 47 36.59 -12.28 45.34
N ARG A 48 36.78 -13.56 45.71
CA ARG A 48 35.76 -14.49 46.29
C ARG A 48 35.45 -14.15 47.78
N PRO A 49 34.35 -14.68 48.35
CA PRO A 49 34.33 -15.99 49.07
C PRO A 49 33.23 -16.95 48.51
N GLN A 50 33.15 -18.27 48.70
CA GLN A 50 33.06 -19.15 49.91
C GLN A 50 31.84 -18.84 50.79
N THR A 51 30.95 -19.78 51.21
CA THR A 51 30.83 -21.26 51.05
C THR A 51 29.35 -21.69 51.21
N GLY A 52 28.97 -22.95 50.88
CA GLY A 52 27.59 -23.52 51.04
C GLY A 52 27.30 -24.05 52.47
N PRO A 53 26.41 -25.06 52.71
CA PRO A 53 25.63 -25.96 51.81
C PRO A 53 24.10 -25.65 51.88
N SER A 54 23.07 -26.53 51.79
CA SER A 54 22.85 -27.99 51.56
C SER A 54 21.43 -28.25 50.96
N GLU A 55 21.11 -29.52 50.66
CA GLU A 55 19.75 -30.12 50.42
C GLU A 55 18.90 -29.61 49.23
N GLU A 56 17.94 -30.35 48.64
CA GLU A 56 17.46 -31.74 48.87
C GLU A 56 17.16 -32.48 47.52
N GLU A 57 16.58 -33.68 47.57
CA GLU A 57 16.40 -34.61 46.44
C GLU A 57 15.16 -34.34 45.55
N GLY A 58 15.13 -34.93 44.34
CA GLY A 58 14.00 -34.76 43.41
C GLY A 58 14.13 -35.48 42.06
N GLY A 59 14.37 -36.79 42.06
CA GLY A 59 14.53 -37.57 40.82
C GLY A 59 13.21 -37.94 40.13
N MET A 60 13.14 -37.80 38.80
CA MET A 60 12.09 -38.47 37.99
C MET A 60 12.66 -39.01 36.66
N GLN A 61 12.04 -40.07 36.16
CA GLN A 61 12.67 -41.01 35.20
C GLN A 61 12.53 -40.58 33.73
N ARG A 62 13.58 -40.85 32.93
CA ARG A 62 13.47 -40.89 31.47
C ARG A 62 12.94 -42.26 31.03
N SER A 63 11.72 -42.31 30.51
CA SER A 63 11.24 -43.48 29.75
C SER A 63 11.89 -43.51 28.36
N GLN A 64 12.52 -44.64 28.03
CA GLN A 64 13.02 -44.90 26.67
C GLN A 64 11.90 -45.57 25.86
N LEU A 65 11.58 -45.04 24.68
CA LEU A 65 10.67 -45.68 23.74
C LEU A 65 11.46 -46.45 22.68
N VAL A 66 11.26 -47.77 22.64
CA VAL A 66 11.96 -48.68 21.73
C VAL A 66 11.33 -48.60 20.34
N VAL A 67 12.13 -48.29 19.32
CA VAL A 67 11.73 -48.37 17.91
C VAL A 67 12.17 -49.71 17.35
N ASN A 68 11.20 -50.61 17.11
CA ASN A 68 11.41 -51.85 16.37
C ASN A 68 10.84 -51.72 14.95
N GLY A 69 11.60 -52.17 13.95
CA GLY A 69 11.23 -52.05 12.54
C GLY A 69 10.36 -53.20 12.01
N GLY A 70 9.51 -52.89 11.02
CA GLY A 70 8.76 -53.86 10.21
C GLY A 70 9.04 -53.66 8.72
N LYS A 71 9.07 -54.75 7.94
CA LYS A 71 9.41 -54.73 6.50
C LYS A 71 8.19 -54.50 5.61
N GLN A 72 8.44 -54.09 4.37
CA GLN A 72 7.49 -54.18 3.24
C GLN A 72 7.06 -55.65 3.00
N PRO A 73 5.96 -55.87 2.25
CA PRO A 73 6.20 -56.19 0.84
C PRO A 73 5.37 -55.33 -0.15
N GLN A 74 5.70 -55.49 -1.43
CA GLN A 74 5.06 -54.82 -2.58
C GLN A 74 3.84 -55.60 -3.08
N ALA A 75 2.92 -54.91 -3.76
CA ALA A 75 1.93 -55.52 -4.66
C ALA A 75 1.65 -54.57 -5.84
N ALA A 76 1.36 -55.10 -7.03
CA ALA A 76 1.19 -54.29 -8.25
C ALA A 76 0.08 -54.83 -9.17
N SER A 77 -0.75 -53.92 -9.71
CA SER A 77 -1.67 -54.12 -10.83
C SER A 77 -1.84 -52.76 -11.53
N ARG A 78 -1.41 -52.58 -12.78
CA ARG A 78 -1.99 -53.02 -14.05
C ARG A 78 -3.31 -52.30 -14.42
N LEU A 79 -3.13 -51.25 -15.23
CA LEU A 79 -3.95 -50.74 -16.33
C LEU A 79 -5.27 -51.46 -16.67
N ASP A 80 -6.32 -50.67 -16.92
CA ASP A 80 -7.12 -50.77 -18.15
C ASP A 80 -7.65 -49.38 -18.56
N PRO A 81 -7.46 -48.89 -19.82
CA PRO A 81 -7.96 -47.60 -20.26
C PRO A 81 -9.00 -47.69 -21.39
N ASN A 82 -10.27 -47.36 -21.12
CA ASN A 82 -11.19 -46.78 -22.12
C ASN A 82 -12.57 -46.40 -21.54
N GLN A 83 -12.98 -45.14 -21.69
CA GLN A 83 -14.32 -44.82 -22.22
C GLN A 83 -14.38 -43.36 -22.70
N LYS A 84 -14.95 -43.16 -23.90
CA LYS A 84 -15.30 -41.84 -24.45
C LYS A 84 -16.80 -41.65 -24.32
N GLN A 85 -17.26 -40.43 -24.05
CA GLN A 85 -18.38 -39.85 -24.81
C GLN A 85 -18.46 -38.33 -24.64
N ASN A 86 -18.84 -37.64 -25.72
CA ASN A 86 -19.14 -36.21 -25.71
C ASN A 86 -20.64 -36.00 -25.45
N VAL A 87 -21.01 -34.98 -24.68
CA VAL A 87 -22.33 -34.35 -24.75
C VAL A 87 -22.14 -32.83 -24.72
N PHE A 88 -22.82 -32.11 -25.62
CA PHE A 88 -22.84 -30.65 -25.66
C PHE A 88 -23.75 -30.09 -24.55
N ALA A 89 -23.31 -29.02 -23.89
CA ALA A 89 -24.18 -28.14 -23.11
C ALA A 89 -23.75 -26.67 -23.35
N GLN A 90 -24.72 -25.78 -23.59
CA GLN A 90 -24.47 -24.35 -23.72
C GLN A 90 -24.53 -23.66 -22.35
N PRO A 91 -23.66 -22.67 -22.07
CA PRO A 91 -23.83 -21.78 -20.92
C PRO A 91 -24.90 -20.70 -21.21
N PRO A 92 -25.80 -20.38 -20.27
CA PRO A 92 -26.79 -19.33 -20.45
C PRO A 92 -26.24 -17.91 -20.17
N ASN A 93 -26.89 -16.93 -20.80
CA ASN A 93 -26.84 -15.47 -20.60
C ASN A 93 -26.00 -14.90 -19.44
N GLN A 94 -25.01 -14.06 -19.77
CA GLN A 94 -24.38 -13.16 -18.81
C GLN A 94 -25.29 -11.97 -18.44
N PRO A 95 -25.38 -11.57 -17.16
CA PRO A 95 -26.03 -10.32 -16.77
C PRO A 95 -25.14 -9.10 -17.06
N ILE A 96 -25.75 -8.01 -17.58
CA ILE A 96 -25.04 -6.76 -17.87
C ILE A 96 -24.82 -5.97 -16.57
N HIS A 97 -23.63 -6.09 -15.99
CA HIS A 97 -23.22 -5.27 -14.86
C HIS A 97 -22.74 -3.88 -15.32
N ARG A 98 -23.46 -2.83 -14.89
CA ARG A 98 -23.01 -1.44 -15.06
C ARG A 98 -21.82 -1.16 -14.12
N ALA A 99 -20.68 -0.75 -14.68
CA ALA A 99 -19.60 -0.20 -13.87
C ALA A 99 -20.05 1.11 -13.20
N ILE A 100 -19.83 1.25 -11.89
CA ILE A 100 -20.08 2.50 -11.18
C ILE A 100 -18.93 3.46 -11.51
N VAL A 101 -19.22 4.43 -12.38
CA VAL A 101 -18.28 5.51 -12.70
C VAL A 101 -18.23 6.48 -11.53
N LEU A 102 -17.21 6.35 -10.68
CA LEU A 102 -16.86 7.34 -9.64
C LEU A 102 -16.34 8.63 -10.29
N ASN A 103 -17.26 9.43 -10.85
CA ASN A 103 -16.96 10.73 -11.43
C ASN A 103 -18.09 11.74 -11.12
N GLN A 104 -18.03 12.36 -9.94
CA GLN A 104 -18.75 13.58 -9.63
C GLN A 104 -17.72 14.72 -9.62
N GLY A 105 -17.72 15.52 -10.68
CA GLY A 105 -16.74 16.59 -10.85
C GLY A 105 -17.04 17.80 -9.97
N ILE A 106 -16.07 18.22 -9.17
CA ILE A 106 -16.12 19.52 -8.47
C ILE A 106 -15.85 20.62 -9.52
N PRO A 107 -16.73 21.63 -9.67
CA PRO A 107 -16.50 22.72 -10.60
C PRO A 107 -15.23 23.53 -10.27
N GLN A 108 -14.40 23.78 -11.28
CA GLN A 108 -13.30 24.76 -11.18
C GLN A 108 -13.90 26.18 -11.18
N PRO A 109 -13.52 27.06 -10.23
CA PRO A 109 -13.96 28.45 -10.24
C PRO A 109 -13.17 29.24 -11.30
N ASN A 110 -13.82 29.51 -12.45
CA ASN A 110 -13.26 30.41 -13.46
C ASN A 110 -13.19 31.85 -12.93
N ALA A 111 -12.12 32.55 -13.25
CA ALA A 111 -11.91 33.94 -12.84
C ALA A 111 -12.53 34.94 -13.83
N GLY A 112 -13.19 35.97 -13.29
CA GLY A 112 -13.22 37.33 -13.87
C GLY A 112 -14.14 37.59 -15.07
N SER A 113 -15.34 38.12 -14.81
CA SER A 113 -16.03 39.03 -15.73
C SER A 113 -16.95 39.98 -14.95
N ASN A 114 -16.72 41.30 -15.07
CA ASN A 114 -17.55 42.32 -14.40
C ASN A 114 -18.89 42.52 -15.13
N ILE A 115 -20.01 42.41 -14.42
CA ILE A 115 -21.29 43.05 -14.76
C ILE A 115 -21.91 43.58 -13.46
N ALA A 116 -22.45 44.80 -13.50
CA ALA A 116 -23.17 45.42 -12.38
C ALA A 116 -24.57 45.87 -12.81
N ILE A 117 -25.56 45.66 -11.95
CA ILE A 117 -26.96 46.16 -11.96
C ILE A 117 -27.49 45.82 -10.55
N SER A 118 -27.47 46.78 -9.62
CA SER A 118 -28.52 47.75 -9.26
C SER A 118 -29.63 47.15 -8.38
N ASN A 119 -29.83 47.76 -7.20
CA ASN A 119 -30.84 47.36 -6.22
C ASN A 119 -32.27 47.66 -6.69
N GLN A 120 -33.25 46.90 -6.18
CA GLN A 120 -34.63 47.37 -6.03
C GLN A 120 -35.16 47.02 -4.64
N GLU A 121 -36.02 47.89 -4.12
CA GLU A 121 -36.57 47.84 -2.77
C GLU A 121 -37.85 46.99 -2.72
N ILE A 122 -38.12 46.37 -1.57
CA ILE A 122 -39.46 45.84 -1.25
C ILE A 122 -39.86 46.36 0.14
N ASN A 123 -40.86 47.25 0.16
CA ASN A 123 -41.53 47.71 1.38
C ASN A 123 -42.75 46.81 1.67
N SER A 124 -42.97 46.47 2.95
CA SER A 124 -44.28 46.00 3.42
C SER A 124 -44.49 46.31 4.92
N HIS A 125 -45.48 47.13 5.24
CA HIS A 125 -45.90 47.42 6.62
C HIS A 125 -46.62 46.23 7.26
N VAL A 126 -46.45 46.06 8.58
CA VAL A 126 -47.44 45.46 9.49
C VAL A 126 -47.56 46.36 10.74
N ASN A 127 -48.70 46.34 11.43
CA ASN A 127 -49.16 47.43 12.30
C ASN A 127 -49.11 47.12 13.82
N ARG A 128 -49.33 48.19 14.61
CA ARG A 128 -49.25 48.32 16.09
C ARG A 128 -50.14 47.36 16.90
N SER A 129 -49.73 47.13 18.17
CA SER A 129 -50.63 47.24 19.36
C SER A 129 -49.87 47.35 20.69
N HIS A 130 -50.24 48.33 21.54
CA HIS A 130 -49.89 48.46 22.98
C HIS A 130 -51.14 48.16 23.84
N PRO A 131 -51.02 47.79 25.14
CA PRO A 131 -50.83 48.73 26.28
C PRO A 131 -49.52 48.43 27.09
N GLU A 132 -49.00 49.19 28.08
CA GLU A 132 -49.55 49.98 29.22
C GLU A 132 -50.04 49.07 30.39
N VAL A 133 -49.75 49.25 31.70
CA VAL A 133 -49.76 50.43 32.61
C VAL A 133 -48.90 50.19 33.90
N ALA A 134 -48.36 51.28 34.50
CA ALA A 134 -47.98 51.52 35.93
C ALA A 134 -46.78 50.87 36.69
N LEU A 135 -45.95 51.75 37.29
CA LEU A 135 -45.46 51.87 38.71
C LEU A 135 -44.81 50.65 39.44
N GLN A 136 -43.87 50.78 40.40
CA GLN A 136 -43.45 51.92 41.25
C GLN A 136 -41.99 51.80 41.82
N THR A 137 -41.47 52.91 42.37
CA THR A 137 -40.37 53.04 43.39
C THR A 137 -39.01 52.34 43.26
N GLY A 138 -37.95 53.15 43.09
CA GLY A 138 -36.94 53.36 44.17
C GLY A 138 -35.61 52.57 44.15
N GLY A 139 -34.50 53.27 44.41
CA GLY A 139 -33.19 52.67 44.74
C GLY A 139 -32.00 53.28 43.98
N SER A 140 -30.98 53.77 44.70
CA SER A 140 -29.76 54.36 44.12
C SER A 140 -28.55 53.43 44.26
N ALA A 141 -27.81 53.19 43.18
CA ALA A 141 -26.37 52.89 43.22
C ALA A 141 -25.70 53.08 41.83
N LYS A 142 -24.37 53.16 41.84
CA LYS A 142 -23.46 53.51 40.75
C LYS A 142 -23.19 52.38 39.73
N GLU A 143 -22.42 52.78 38.71
CA GLU A 143 -21.30 52.06 38.07
C GLU A 143 -21.47 51.48 36.65
N HIS A 144 -20.32 51.11 36.07
CA HIS A 144 -19.99 51.39 34.67
C HIS A 144 -20.63 50.48 33.61
N SER A 145 -20.82 51.11 32.44
CA SER A 145 -21.10 50.50 31.16
C SER A 145 -20.00 49.54 30.67
N GLN A 146 -20.42 48.48 29.98
CA GLN A 146 -19.84 48.09 28.68
C GLN A 146 -20.81 47.21 27.88
N GLN A 147 -20.61 47.15 26.56
CA GLN A 147 -21.59 46.61 25.60
C GLN A 147 -21.40 45.10 25.39
N GLY A 148 -22.43 44.31 25.66
CA GLY A 148 -22.49 42.89 25.30
C GLY A 148 -22.81 42.72 23.80
N VAL A 149 -21.80 42.52 22.96
CA VAL A 149 -22.00 42.18 21.54
C VAL A 149 -22.46 40.72 21.44
N ASN A 150 -23.74 40.53 21.12
CA ASN A 150 -24.37 39.22 21.04
C ASN A 150 -23.91 38.45 19.77
N ARG A 151 -22.84 37.65 19.88
CA ARG A 151 -22.38 36.77 18.80
C ARG A 151 -23.38 35.62 18.62
N GLN A 152 -24.06 35.60 17.48
CA GLN A 152 -24.76 34.40 17.03
C GLN A 152 -23.74 33.34 16.61
N ASP A 153 -23.68 32.23 17.35
CA ASP A 153 -22.90 31.06 16.96
C ASP A 153 -23.49 30.44 15.69
N THR A 154 -22.86 30.73 14.56
CA THR A 154 -23.11 30.05 13.29
C THR A 154 -22.54 28.63 13.38
N ARG A 155 -23.34 27.71 13.93
CA ARG A 155 -23.05 26.27 13.89
C ARG A 155 -22.75 25.87 12.45
N SER A 156 -21.53 25.36 12.19
CA SER A 156 -21.28 24.63 10.96
C SER A 156 -22.22 23.42 10.95
N MET A 157 -23.05 23.32 9.91
CA MET A 157 -23.71 22.05 9.62
C MET A 157 -22.64 21.16 9.01
N ASP A 158 -21.96 20.39 9.87
CA ASP A 158 -20.98 19.41 9.43
C ASP A 158 -21.66 18.44 8.46
N GLN A 159 -21.27 18.49 7.18
CA GLN A 159 -21.76 17.52 6.20
C GLN A 159 -21.30 16.12 6.64
N PRO A 160 -22.17 15.10 6.54
CA PRO A 160 -21.75 13.72 6.84
C PRO A 160 -20.59 13.36 5.93
N ASP A 161 -19.51 12.80 6.52
CA ASP A 161 -18.32 12.41 5.76
C ASP A 161 -18.72 11.48 4.61
N ILE A 162 -18.43 11.93 3.38
CA ILE A 162 -18.75 11.22 2.14
C ILE A 162 -18.18 9.78 2.19
N SER A 163 -17.04 9.59 2.87
CA SER A 163 -16.41 8.30 3.12
C SER A 163 -17.35 7.32 3.85
N ALA A 164 -18.09 7.80 4.85
CA ALA A 164 -19.01 6.98 5.64
C ALA A 164 -20.31 6.66 4.89
N LEU A 165 -20.81 7.60 4.09
CA LEU A 165 -21.99 7.36 3.24
C LEU A 165 -21.67 6.33 2.14
N VAL A 166 -20.51 6.45 1.49
CA VAL A 166 -20.03 5.49 0.48
C VAL A 166 -19.79 4.11 1.11
N ALA A 167 -19.18 4.04 2.29
CA ALA A 167 -18.95 2.77 2.99
C ALA A 167 -20.26 2.03 3.31
N SER A 168 -21.28 2.75 3.78
CA SER A 168 -22.62 2.22 4.04
C SER A 168 -23.31 1.71 2.76
N GLN A 169 -23.27 2.50 1.68
CA GLN A 169 -23.88 2.13 0.39
C GLN A 169 -23.23 0.92 -0.29
N LEU A 170 -21.93 0.71 -0.07
CA LEU A 170 -21.18 -0.43 -0.62
C LEU A 170 -21.16 -1.65 0.32
N GLY A 171 -21.75 -1.56 1.51
CA GLY A 171 -21.78 -2.66 2.49
C GLY A 171 -20.39 -3.04 3.01
N LEU A 172 -19.47 -2.06 3.15
CA LEU A 172 -18.13 -2.32 3.67
C LEU A 172 -18.17 -2.77 5.13
N HIS A 173 -17.20 -3.60 5.51
CA HIS A 173 -16.99 -3.94 6.92
C HIS A 173 -16.70 -2.66 7.74
N PRO A 174 -17.30 -2.45 8.93
CA PRO A 174 -17.24 -1.17 9.66
C PRO A 174 -15.83 -0.73 10.10
N ASP A 175 -14.83 -1.62 10.03
CA ASP A 175 -13.42 -1.29 10.28
C ASP A 175 -12.70 -0.66 9.07
N VAL A 176 -13.28 -0.70 7.86
CA VAL A 176 -12.66 -0.16 6.64
C VAL A 176 -12.70 1.37 6.65
N LYS A 177 -11.58 1.97 7.06
CA LYS A 177 -11.42 3.41 7.21
C LYS A 177 -10.95 4.04 5.90
N ILE A 178 -11.89 4.26 4.98
CA ILE A 178 -11.68 5.17 3.85
C ILE A 178 -11.38 6.57 4.39
N VAL A 179 -10.43 7.27 3.76
CA VAL A 179 -10.11 8.66 4.06
C VAL A 179 -10.01 9.49 2.77
N SER A 180 -10.23 10.80 2.90
CA SER A 180 -10.04 11.76 1.80
C SER A 180 -8.69 11.58 1.11
N SER A 181 -8.67 11.64 -0.22
CA SER A 181 -7.47 11.62 -1.06
C SER A 181 -6.68 12.94 -1.04
N THR A 182 -7.27 14.01 -0.52
CA THR A 182 -6.67 15.35 -0.42
C THR A 182 -6.68 15.85 1.02
N LEU A 183 -5.64 16.59 1.41
CA LEU A 183 -5.60 17.24 2.71
C LEU A 183 -6.74 18.27 2.90
N PRO A 184 -7.31 18.39 4.11
CA PRO A 184 -8.18 19.51 4.48
C PRO A 184 -7.43 20.86 4.43
N ILE A 185 -8.11 21.92 4.01
CA ILE A 185 -7.56 23.28 3.88
C ILE A 185 -7.00 23.81 5.21
N SER A 186 -7.59 23.40 6.34
CA SER A 186 -7.17 23.76 7.70
C SER A 186 -5.95 22.98 8.23
N SER A 187 -5.44 21.98 7.50
CA SER A 187 -4.36 21.13 8.00
C SER A 187 -3.00 21.85 7.96
N ASN A 188 -2.41 22.10 9.13
CA ASN A 188 -1.10 22.78 9.25
C ASN A 188 0.06 21.83 8.90
N THR A 189 0.15 21.46 7.63
CA THR A 189 1.20 20.59 7.06
C THR A 189 2.38 21.38 6.49
N SER A 190 2.51 22.65 6.86
CA SER A 190 3.59 23.58 6.47
C SER A 190 4.99 22.99 6.67
N LYS A 191 5.17 22.16 7.71
CA LYS A 191 6.44 21.52 8.09
C LYS A 191 6.82 20.28 7.26
N LEU A 192 5.90 19.70 6.46
CA LEU A 192 6.20 18.51 5.65
C LEU A 192 6.97 18.91 4.38
N GLU A 193 8.21 18.44 4.26
CA GLU A 193 9.03 18.59 3.05
C GLU A 193 8.48 17.73 1.90
N CYS A 194 8.46 18.27 0.68
CA CYS A 194 8.03 17.53 -0.51
C CYS A 194 8.94 17.84 -1.70
N VAL A 195 9.42 16.79 -2.36
CA VAL A 195 10.37 16.82 -3.48
C VAL A 195 9.68 16.44 -4.79
N PRO A 196 10.27 16.70 -5.98
CA PRO A 196 9.79 16.11 -7.23
C PRO A 196 9.78 14.58 -7.14
N LEU A 197 8.75 13.91 -7.67
CA LEU A 197 8.78 12.44 -7.82
C LEU A 197 9.74 12.07 -8.97
N PRO A 198 10.86 11.36 -8.71
CA PRO A 198 11.83 11.06 -9.76
C PRO A 198 11.24 10.16 -10.84
N LYS A 199 11.61 10.40 -12.10
CA LYS A 199 11.12 9.67 -13.30
C LYS A 199 9.59 9.62 -13.47
N SER A 200 8.83 10.48 -12.78
CA SER A 200 7.37 10.55 -12.89
C SER A 200 6.90 10.72 -14.34
N PRO A 201 5.90 9.93 -14.80
CA PRO A 201 5.36 10.01 -16.16
C PRO A 201 4.50 11.26 -16.41
N ARG A 202 4.20 12.04 -15.35
CA ARG A 202 3.58 13.37 -15.43
C ARG A 202 4.51 14.41 -14.81
N LEU A 203 4.66 15.56 -15.48
CA LEU A 203 5.45 16.69 -14.99
C LEU A 203 4.88 17.26 -13.67
N ASN A 204 5.76 17.87 -12.87
CA ASN A 204 5.45 18.57 -11.62
C ASN A 204 4.85 17.74 -10.47
N VAL A 205 4.68 16.43 -10.61
CA VAL A 205 4.28 15.54 -9.51
C VAL A 205 5.28 15.62 -8.35
N LYS A 206 4.75 15.70 -7.13
CA LYS A 206 5.50 15.82 -5.87
C LYS A 206 5.24 14.62 -4.98
N ILE A 207 6.25 14.24 -4.21
CA ILE A 207 6.16 13.26 -3.12
C ILE A 207 6.70 13.88 -1.83
N CYS A 208 5.95 13.74 -0.76
CA CYS A 208 6.29 14.26 0.56
C CYS A 208 7.06 13.21 1.37
N ILE A 209 8.04 13.65 2.15
CA ILE A 209 9.08 12.80 2.72
C ILE A 209 9.32 13.10 4.20
N TYR A 210 9.86 12.11 4.92
CA TYR A 210 10.38 12.33 6.27
C TYR A 210 11.73 13.07 6.24
N PRO A 211 12.11 13.74 7.35
CA PRO A 211 13.50 14.15 7.56
C PRO A 211 14.44 12.95 7.46
N ILE A 212 15.59 13.10 6.80
CA ILE A 212 16.58 12.01 6.56
C ILE A 212 17.05 11.33 7.87
N LYS A 213 16.94 12.01 9.01
CA LYS A 213 17.24 11.45 10.34
C LYS A 213 16.24 10.39 10.81
N GLU A 214 14.98 10.47 10.36
CA GLU A 214 13.90 9.53 10.66
C GLU A 214 13.82 8.42 9.60
N ASP A 215 14.06 8.75 8.33
CA ASP A 215 14.13 7.80 7.22
C ASP A 215 15.29 8.15 6.27
N LYS A 216 16.37 7.37 6.34
CA LYS A 216 17.53 7.52 5.45
C LYS A 216 17.40 6.72 4.15
N TRP A 217 16.37 5.89 4.01
CA TRP A 217 16.25 4.92 2.93
C TRP A 217 15.34 5.45 1.82
N VAL A 218 14.02 5.50 2.06
CA VAL A 218 13.05 5.91 1.03
C VAL A 218 13.11 7.42 0.84
N SER A 219 12.87 8.17 1.92
CA SER A 219 12.97 9.64 1.97
C SER A 219 14.37 10.13 1.61
N GLY A 220 15.42 9.42 2.05
CA GLY A 220 16.81 9.71 1.68
C GLY A 220 17.08 9.57 0.18
N SER A 221 16.57 8.51 -0.46
CA SER A 221 16.72 8.29 -1.91
C SER A 221 15.93 9.32 -2.73
N LEU A 222 14.68 9.58 -2.35
CA LEU A 222 13.83 10.59 -2.98
C LEU A 222 14.43 12.00 -2.88
N LYS A 223 15.02 12.36 -1.73
CA LYS A 223 15.73 13.63 -1.53
C LYS A 223 17.03 13.74 -2.34
N MET A 224 17.63 12.62 -2.74
CA MET A 224 18.73 12.55 -3.73
C MET A 224 18.22 12.50 -5.19
N ASN A 225 16.93 12.75 -5.44
CA ASN A 225 16.28 12.63 -6.76
C ASN A 225 16.45 11.24 -7.40
N LYS A 226 16.43 10.17 -6.58
CA LYS A 226 16.42 8.77 -7.02
C LYS A 226 15.09 8.14 -6.66
N LEU A 227 14.52 7.37 -7.60
CA LEU A 227 13.34 6.57 -7.31
C LEU A 227 13.76 5.41 -6.40
N TRP A 228 13.03 5.18 -5.32
CA TRP A 228 13.21 3.97 -4.51
C TRP A 228 12.63 2.78 -5.31
N GLU A 229 13.18 1.57 -5.15
CA GLU A 229 12.75 0.37 -5.92
C GLU A 229 12.62 0.61 -7.45
N GLU A 230 13.51 1.43 -8.03
CA GLU A 230 13.32 2.01 -9.37
C GLU A 230 12.96 0.98 -10.47
N GLU A 231 13.66 -0.16 -10.50
CA GLU A 231 13.41 -1.24 -11.45
C GLU A 231 12.00 -1.84 -11.31
N LEU A 232 11.51 -2.01 -10.07
CA LEU A 232 10.19 -2.56 -9.78
C LEU A 232 9.07 -1.56 -10.12
N VAL A 233 9.27 -0.27 -9.83
CA VAL A 233 8.29 0.79 -10.19
C VAL A 233 8.18 0.93 -11.71
N LEU A 234 9.31 0.88 -12.44
CA LEU A 234 9.31 0.91 -13.90
C LEU A 234 8.75 -0.40 -14.52
N THR A 235 8.92 -1.54 -13.82
CA THR A 235 8.34 -2.82 -14.23
C THR A 235 6.83 -2.88 -14.00
N MET A 236 6.32 -2.30 -12.89
CA MET A 236 4.89 -2.02 -12.70
C MET A 236 4.37 -1.07 -13.78
N GLN A 237 5.10 0.01 -14.11
CA GLN A 237 4.72 0.91 -15.19
C GLN A 237 4.56 0.17 -16.51
N ALA A 238 5.51 -0.70 -16.88
CA ALA A 238 5.44 -1.48 -18.11
C ALA A 238 4.20 -2.41 -18.12
N ALA A 239 3.90 -3.09 -17.01
CA ALA A 239 2.70 -3.94 -16.90
C ALA A 239 1.40 -3.12 -17.01
N LEU A 240 1.32 -1.97 -16.32
CA LEU A 240 0.21 -1.02 -16.40
C LEU A 240 0.14 -0.26 -17.74
N GLN A 241 1.14 -0.37 -18.62
CA GLN A 241 1.09 0.10 -20.01
C GLN A 241 0.62 -1.01 -20.96
N ALA A 242 1.10 -2.25 -20.76
CA ALA A 242 0.76 -3.40 -21.57
C ALA A 242 -0.74 -3.79 -21.48
N ASP A 243 -1.36 -3.60 -20.31
CA ASP A 243 -2.81 -3.76 -20.15
C ASP A 243 -3.47 -2.47 -19.63
N PRO A 244 -4.08 -1.66 -20.52
CA PRO A 244 -4.77 -0.44 -20.14
C PRO A 244 -6.05 -0.62 -19.32
N SER A 245 -6.55 -1.85 -19.13
CA SER A 245 -7.69 -2.14 -18.24
C SER A 245 -7.30 -2.26 -16.76
N MET A 246 -6.00 -2.44 -16.46
CA MET A 246 -5.53 -2.55 -15.09
C MET A 246 -5.54 -1.20 -14.36
N MET A 247 -6.06 -1.20 -13.13
CA MET A 247 -5.74 -0.21 -12.10
C MET A 247 -4.70 -0.78 -11.12
N LEU A 248 -4.12 0.07 -10.27
CA LEU A 248 -3.20 -0.38 -9.21
C LEU A 248 -3.96 -0.62 -7.90
N LEU A 249 -3.62 -1.72 -7.22
CA LEU A 249 -3.87 -1.94 -5.80
C LEU A 249 -2.53 -1.94 -5.07
N ASP A 250 -2.30 -0.95 -4.21
CA ASP A 250 -1.01 -0.68 -3.56
C ASP A 250 -1.14 -0.97 -2.05
N LEU A 251 -0.77 -2.19 -1.64
CA LEU A 251 -0.94 -2.68 -0.27
C LEU A 251 0.36 -2.49 0.52
N GLY A 252 0.37 -1.53 1.45
CA GLY A 252 1.58 -1.05 2.12
C GLY A 252 2.28 0.03 1.32
N CYS A 253 1.52 1.03 0.85
CA CYS A 253 2.03 2.02 -0.10
C CYS A 253 3.10 2.99 0.47
N ASN A 254 3.32 3.01 1.79
CA ASN A 254 4.33 3.80 2.48
C ASN A 254 4.18 5.32 2.19
N LEU A 255 5.13 5.95 1.50
CA LEU A 255 5.00 7.36 1.07
C LEU A 255 4.11 7.54 -0.18
N GLY A 256 3.40 6.49 -0.58
CA GLY A 256 2.55 6.44 -1.77
C GLY A 256 3.34 6.41 -3.08
N MET A 257 4.53 5.84 -3.10
CA MET A 257 5.40 5.93 -4.28
C MET A 257 4.80 5.26 -5.52
N TYR A 258 4.37 3.99 -5.40
CA TYR A 258 3.74 3.26 -6.50
C TYR A 258 2.39 3.91 -6.85
N ALA A 259 1.57 4.23 -5.84
CA ALA A 259 0.31 4.97 -5.99
C ALA A 259 0.44 6.29 -6.75
N LEU A 260 1.38 7.17 -6.39
CA LEU A 260 1.63 8.45 -7.05
C LEU A 260 2.13 8.25 -8.48
N PHE A 261 2.97 7.25 -8.72
CA PHE A 261 3.50 6.94 -10.05
C PHE A 261 2.39 6.41 -10.97
N ALA A 262 1.56 5.47 -10.52
CA ALA A 262 0.41 4.97 -11.28
C ALA A 262 -0.67 6.04 -11.50
N ALA A 263 -0.97 6.87 -10.48
CA ALA A 263 -1.86 8.02 -10.63
C ALA A 263 -1.32 9.05 -11.63
N ALA A 264 0.00 9.26 -11.68
CA ALA A 264 0.68 10.09 -12.68
C ALA A 264 0.57 9.51 -14.10
N MET A 265 0.48 8.18 -14.27
CA MET A 265 0.11 7.53 -15.55
C MET A 265 -1.37 7.70 -15.92
N GLY A 266 -2.18 8.34 -15.07
CA GLY A 266 -3.63 8.46 -15.23
C GLY A 266 -4.41 7.20 -14.82
N ARG A 267 -3.75 6.18 -14.24
CA ARG A 267 -4.43 5.01 -13.68
C ARG A 267 -5.19 5.41 -12.40
N ASN A 268 -6.26 4.70 -12.13
CA ASN A 268 -6.89 4.75 -10.81
C ASN A 268 -6.06 3.88 -9.84
N VAL A 269 -6.15 4.16 -8.54
CA VAL A 269 -5.44 3.42 -7.50
C VAL A 269 -6.35 3.22 -6.27
N LEU A 270 -6.31 2.04 -5.68
CA LEU A 270 -6.68 1.84 -4.27
C LEU A 270 -5.38 1.64 -3.48
N ALA A 271 -5.12 2.50 -2.50
CA ALA A 271 -3.89 2.50 -1.71
C ALA A 271 -4.21 2.23 -0.24
N VAL A 272 -3.48 1.31 0.39
CA VAL A 272 -3.72 0.88 1.78
C VAL A 272 -2.48 1.13 2.62
N GLU A 273 -2.64 1.87 3.73
CA GLU A 273 -1.54 2.29 4.60
C GLU A 273 -1.99 2.38 6.07
N MET A 274 -1.25 1.75 6.96
CA MET A 274 -1.58 1.67 8.38
C MET A 274 -1.19 2.92 9.17
N LEU A 275 -0.10 3.60 8.82
CA LEU A 275 0.45 4.74 9.54
C LEU A 275 -0.28 6.05 9.16
N PRO A 276 -0.96 6.74 10.10
CA PRO A 276 -1.63 8.01 9.79
C PRO A 276 -0.69 9.11 9.28
N ASN A 277 0.59 9.08 9.68
CA ASN A 277 1.59 10.04 9.20
C ASN A 277 1.97 9.81 7.72
N ASN A 278 2.06 8.55 7.29
CA ASN A 278 2.25 8.19 5.88
C ASN A 278 1.04 8.66 5.07
N VAL A 279 -0.18 8.36 5.54
CA VAL A 279 -1.44 8.83 4.93
C VAL A 279 -1.47 10.35 4.75
N MET A 280 -1.06 11.15 5.74
CA MET A 280 -0.96 12.60 5.61
C MET A 280 0.08 13.05 4.56
N MET A 281 1.21 12.34 4.41
CA MET A 281 2.19 12.61 3.36
C MET A 281 1.64 12.25 1.97
N ILE A 282 0.92 11.14 1.83
CA ILE A 282 0.24 10.74 0.58
C ILE A 282 -0.80 11.80 0.20
N GLN A 283 -1.69 12.17 1.13
CA GLN A 283 -2.69 13.22 0.94
C GLN A 283 -2.06 14.55 0.49
N LYS A 284 -0.94 14.97 1.11
CA LYS A 284 -0.23 16.18 0.70
C LYS A 284 0.35 16.05 -0.71
N SER A 285 0.94 14.92 -1.04
CA SER A 285 1.52 14.61 -2.35
C SER A 285 0.46 14.63 -3.46
N LEU A 286 -0.70 14.04 -3.20
CA LEU A 286 -1.85 14.02 -4.11
C LEU A 286 -2.47 15.40 -4.32
N THR A 287 -2.62 16.19 -3.24
CA THR A 287 -3.07 17.59 -3.32
C THR A 287 -2.10 18.42 -4.17
N LEU A 288 -0.80 18.40 -3.85
CA LEU A 288 0.22 19.18 -4.56
C LEU A 288 0.39 18.78 -6.04
N SER A 289 0.12 17.52 -6.38
CA SER A 289 0.26 17.00 -7.75
C SER A 289 -1.01 17.13 -8.60
N GLY A 290 -2.14 17.52 -8.00
CA GLY A 290 -3.45 17.45 -8.67
C GLY A 290 -3.78 16.02 -9.09
N LEU A 291 -3.69 15.08 -8.14
CA LEU A 291 -3.89 13.63 -8.33
C LEU A 291 -4.91 13.01 -7.37
N GLY A 292 -5.50 13.76 -6.44
CA GLY A 292 -6.47 13.23 -5.45
C GLY A 292 -7.62 12.42 -6.08
N GLY A 293 -8.22 12.93 -7.16
CA GLY A 293 -9.27 12.23 -7.91
C GLY A 293 -8.85 10.95 -8.66
N LYS A 294 -7.64 10.42 -8.41
CA LYS A 294 -7.14 9.15 -8.94
C LYS A 294 -6.82 8.09 -7.89
N VAL A 295 -6.79 8.44 -6.60
CA VAL A 295 -6.38 7.52 -5.54
C VAL A 295 -7.41 7.49 -4.43
N LEU A 296 -8.01 6.32 -4.17
CA LEU A 296 -8.77 6.05 -2.95
C LEU A 296 -7.79 5.54 -1.88
N ILE A 297 -7.89 6.06 -0.66
CA ILE A 297 -6.98 5.69 0.45
C ILE A 297 -7.78 4.98 1.55
N VAL A 298 -7.29 3.82 1.99
CA VAL A 298 -7.80 3.10 3.17
C VAL A 298 -6.73 3.13 4.26
N ASN A 299 -7.03 3.77 5.39
CA ASN A 299 -6.11 3.90 6.52
C ASN A 299 -6.27 2.75 7.53
N ASN A 300 -5.87 1.55 7.11
CA ASN A 300 -5.86 0.33 7.91
C ASN A 300 -4.56 -0.45 7.70
N ALA A 301 -4.28 -1.36 8.63
CA ALA A 301 -3.36 -2.46 8.37
C ALA A 301 -4.10 -3.66 7.75
N LEU A 302 -3.43 -4.45 6.91
CA LEU A 302 -3.96 -5.74 6.47
C LEU A 302 -3.50 -6.87 7.39
N TYR A 303 -4.39 -7.79 7.70
CA TYR A 303 -4.11 -8.96 8.53
C TYR A 303 -5.09 -10.11 8.23
N ARG A 304 -5.02 -11.18 9.02
CA ARG A 304 -5.90 -12.35 8.89
C ARG A 304 -7.27 -12.20 9.56
N ASP A 305 -7.47 -11.15 10.35
CA ASP A 305 -8.68 -10.93 11.16
C ASP A 305 -8.76 -9.50 11.72
N HIS A 306 -9.95 -9.07 12.15
CA HIS A 306 -10.28 -7.70 12.59
C HIS A 306 -9.86 -7.40 14.05
N ARG A 307 -8.57 -7.13 14.25
CA ARG A 307 -7.99 -6.80 15.58
C ARG A 307 -7.34 -5.42 15.61
N THR A 308 -7.03 -4.93 16.82
CA THR A 308 -6.13 -3.78 16.99
C THR A 308 -4.74 -4.31 17.30
N LEU A 309 -3.74 -3.88 16.54
CA LEU A 309 -2.33 -4.24 16.75
C LEU A 309 -1.47 -3.00 16.98
N GLN A 310 -0.32 -3.20 17.61
CA GLN A 310 0.71 -2.17 17.73
C GLN A 310 1.70 -2.30 16.58
N THR A 311 2.23 -1.18 16.11
CA THR A 311 3.37 -1.15 15.18
C THR A 311 4.71 -1.28 15.92
N ARG A 312 5.75 -1.69 15.20
CA ARG A 312 7.16 -1.50 15.55
C ARG A 312 7.83 -0.68 14.45
N PHE A 313 8.68 0.25 14.85
CA PHE A 313 9.45 1.10 13.93
C PHE A 313 10.90 0.60 13.86
N MET A 314 11.56 0.76 12.72
CA MET A 314 13.00 0.50 12.57
C MET A 314 13.79 1.80 12.65
N ALA A 315 14.94 1.77 13.32
CA ALA A 315 15.77 2.96 13.52
C ALA A 315 16.25 3.54 12.17
N GLN A 316 15.88 4.79 11.91
CA GLN A 316 16.15 5.51 10.65
C GLN A 316 15.53 4.87 9.38
N ASN A 317 14.49 4.03 9.53
CA ASN A 317 13.77 3.41 8.44
C ASN A 317 12.26 3.38 8.72
N VAL A 318 11.54 4.41 8.28
CA VAL A 318 10.07 4.43 8.41
C VAL A 318 9.38 3.50 7.41
N GLY A 319 10.04 3.14 6.29
CA GLY A 319 9.54 2.07 5.41
C GLY A 319 9.42 0.74 6.14
N GLY A 320 10.47 0.38 6.89
CA GLY A 320 10.60 -0.81 7.76
C GLY A 320 9.55 -0.99 8.88
N SER A 321 8.51 -0.16 8.91
CA SER A 321 7.48 -0.13 9.94
C SER A 321 6.53 -1.30 9.77
N ARG A 322 6.37 -2.11 10.82
CA ARG A 322 5.73 -3.43 10.74
C ARG A 322 4.77 -3.69 11.90
N LEU A 323 3.86 -4.64 11.71
CA LEU A 323 2.97 -5.08 12.79
C LEU A 323 3.74 -5.87 13.86
N ASN A 324 3.33 -5.74 15.12
CA ASN A 324 3.92 -6.46 16.25
C ASN A 324 3.39 -7.91 16.34
N THR A 325 3.80 -8.76 15.39
CA THR A 325 3.28 -10.12 15.15
C THR A 325 4.01 -11.23 15.92
N SER A 326 4.45 -10.95 17.16
CA SER A 326 5.32 -11.81 18.01
C SER A 326 6.74 -12.12 17.51
N LYS A 327 7.03 -11.98 16.21
CA LYS A 327 8.41 -12.04 15.68
C LYS A 327 9.31 -11.02 16.37
N VAL A 328 10.53 -11.45 16.72
CA VAL A 328 11.62 -10.59 17.18
C VAL A 328 12.38 -10.07 15.98
N TYR A 329 12.69 -8.77 15.98
CA TYR A 329 13.47 -8.10 14.92
C TYR A 329 14.60 -7.29 15.56
N GLU A 330 15.73 -7.20 14.87
CA GLU A 330 16.83 -6.32 15.27
C GLU A 330 16.56 -4.86 14.89
N ASN A 331 17.31 -3.92 15.48
CA ASN A 331 17.31 -2.49 15.12
C ASN A 331 15.93 -1.78 15.25
N ILE A 332 15.07 -2.27 16.16
CA ILE A 332 13.82 -1.62 16.54
C ILE A 332 14.11 -0.27 17.21
N ASP A 333 13.43 0.79 16.77
CA ASP A 333 13.46 2.09 17.42
C ASP A 333 12.51 2.12 18.63
N SER A 334 13.04 1.78 19.81
CA SER A 334 12.31 1.87 21.09
C SER A 334 12.07 3.31 21.58
N SER A 335 12.60 4.34 20.90
CA SER A 335 12.36 5.74 21.25
C SER A 335 11.10 6.32 20.59
N ARG A 336 10.70 5.74 19.44
CA ARG A 336 9.46 6.10 18.74
C ARG A 336 8.28 5.32 19.32
N PRO A 337 7.24 5.99 19.85
CA PRO A 337 6.10 5.30 20.45
C PRO A 337 5.36 4.46 19.41
N ALA A 338 4.96 3.24 19.80
CA ALA A 338 4.16 2.37 18.95
C ALA A 338 2.80 3.01 18.63
N VAL A 339 2.39 2.91 17.36
CA VAL A 339 1.06 3.36 16.92
C VAL A 339 0.10 2.17 16.92
N SER A 340 -1.05 2.35 17.56
CA SER A 340 -2.16 1.40 17.52
C SER A 340 -2.91 1.53 16.19
N VAL A 341 -2.99 0.44 15.42
CA VAL A 341 -3.63 0.40 14.10
C VAL A 341 -4.73 -0.66 14.09
N ARG A 342 -5.85 -0.34 13.43
CA ARG A 342 -6.95 -1.29 13.21
C ARG A 342 -6.65 -2.11 11.97
N THR A 343 -6.67 -3.42 12.13
CA THR A 343 -6.49 -4.38 11.03
C THR A 343 -7.83 -4.73 10.38
N ILE A 344 -7.78 -4.97 9.07
CA ILE A 344 -8.88 -5.49 8.25
C ILE A 344 -8.38 -6.70 7.44
N CYS A 345 -9.31 -7.51 6.95
CA CYS A 345 -9.05 -8.52 5.95
C CYS A 345 -8.87 -7.89 4.56
N LEU A 346 -8.20 -8.60 3.65
CA LEU A 346 -8.18 -8.19 2.23
C LEU A 346 -9.56 -8.40 1.59
N ASP A 347 -10.32 -9.40 2.06
CA ASP A 347 -11.71 -9.64 1.69
C ASP A 347 -12.64 -8.44 1.90
N ASP A 348 -12.38 -7.58 2.89
CA ASP A 348 -13.18 -6.36 3.16
C ASP A 348 -13.06 -5.30 2.05
N LEU A 349 -12.02 -5.38 1.21
CA LEU A 349 -11.80 -4.47 0.08
C LEU A 349 -12.52 -4.92 -1.20
N SER A 350 -13.12 -6.13 -1.20
CA SER A 350 -13.81 -6.68 -2.38
C SER A 350 -14.92 -5.75 -2.92
N PRO A 351 -15.79 -5.12 -2.10
CA PRO A 351 -16.84 -4.24 -2.63
C PRO A 351 -16.31 -2.94 -3.26
N LEU A 352 -15.05 -2.54 -3.00
CA LEU A 352 -14.40 -1.41 -3.67
C LEU A 352 -13.85 -1.76 -5.05
N LEU A 353 -13.59 -3.04 -5.32
CA LEU A 353 -12.86 -3.52 -6.50
C LEU A 353 -13.58 -4.61 -7.30
N LYS A 354 -14.80 -4.98 -6.92
CA LYS A 354 -15.62 -6.01 -7.59
C LYS A 354 -15.75 -5.75 -9.09
N GLY A 355 -15.32 -6.71 -9.90
CA GLY A 355 -15.31 -6.59 -11.37
C GLY A 355 -14.27 -5.61 -11.95
N THR A 356 -13.43 -4.97 -11.13
CA THR A 356 -12.24 -4.24 -11.61
C THR A 356 -11.13 -5.24 -11.95
N THR A 357 -10.21 -4.83 -12.83
CA THR A 357 -9.00 -5.58 -13.14
C THR A 357 -7.81 -4.87 -12.51
N VAL A 358 -6.97 -5.60 -11.77
CA VAL A 358 -5.88 -4.99 -10.99
C VAL A 358 -4.53 -5.64 -11.22
N PHE A 359 -3.49 -4.79 -11.20
CA PHE A 359 -2.15 -5.14 -10.75
C PHE A 359 -2.12 -4.90 -9.23
N MET A 360 -1.72 -5.89 -8.44
CA MET A 360 -1.59 -5.78 -6.98
C MET A 360 -0.12 -5.74 -6.59
N LYS A 361 0.30 -4.77 -5.77
CA LYS A 361 1.57 -4.80 -5.01
C LYS A 361 1.25 -5.17 -3.57
N ILE A 362 1.97 -6.12 -2.98
CA ILE A 362 1.90 -6.45 -1.55
C ILE A 362 3.28 -6.32 -0.92
N ASP A 363 3.39 -5.36 -0.01
CA ASP A 363 4.61 -5.05 0.73
C ASP A 363 4.20 -4.47 2.09
N ILE A 364 3.84 -5.37 3.01
CA ILE A 364 3.32 -5.05 4.35
C ILE A 364 4.22 -5.64 5.44
N GLU A 365 5.53 -5.59 5.16
CA GLU A 365 6.63 -5.85 6.09
C GLU A 365 6.44 -7.16 6.88
N ASN A 366 6.49 -8.27 6.14
CA ASN A 366 6.31 -9.66 6.58
C ASN A 366 4.87 -10.09 6.96
N SER A 367 3.86 -9.23 6.79
CA SER A 367 2.45 -9.55 7.15
C SER A 367 1.63 -10.18 6.01
N GLU A 368 2.22 -10.41 4.84
CA GLU A 368 1.56 -10.81 3.58
C GLU A 368 0.84 -12.16 3.71
N HIS A 369 1.52 -13.13 4.32
CA HIS A 369 0.96 -14.46 4.58
C HIS A 369 -0.20 -14.43 5.59
N HIS A 370 -0.34 -13.38 6.41
CA HIS A 370 -1.52 -13.15 7.24
C HIS A 370 -2.63 -12.44 6.44
N ALA A 371 -2.32 -11.43 5.62
CA ALA A 371 -3.32 -10.78 4.78
C ALA A 371 -3.97 -11.74 3.77
N LEU A 372 -3.18 -12.60 3.12
CA LEU A 372 -3.69 -13.61 2.19
C LEU A 372 -4.56 -14.67 2.87
N ALA A 373 -4.33 -14.98 4.16
CA ALA A 373 -5.19 -15.89 4.93
C ALA A 373 -6.63 -15.37 5.14
N CYS A 374 -6.92 -14.11 4.78
CA CYS A 374 -8.26 -13.53 4.75
C CYS A 374 -8.49 -12.76 3.43
N ALA A 375 -8.24 -13.45 2.31
CA ALA A 375 -8.33 -12.93 0.94
C ALA A 375 -9.07 -13.87 -0.03
N HIS A 376 -9.85 -14.85 0.46
CA HIS A 376 -10.47 -15.86 -0.39
C HIS A 376 -11.65 -15.33 -1.22
N ILE A 377 -12.42 -14.38 -0.67
CA ILE A 377 -13.50 -13.69 -1.40
C ILE A 377 -12.87 -12.74 -2.43
N PHE A 378 -11.85 -11.98 -2.02
CA PHE A 378 -11.17 -10.99 -2.85
C PHE A 378 -10.64 -11.58 -4.16
N PHE A 379 -9.89 -12.68 -4.07
CA PHE A 379 -9.34 -13.37 -5.24
C PHE A 379 -10.39 -14.14 -6.08
N SER A 380 -11.66 -14.16 -5.63
CA SER A 380 -12.81 -14.66 -6.41
C SER A 380 -13.65 -13.55 -7.06
N GLU A 381 -13.72 -12.35 -6.46
CA GLU A 381 -14.56 -11.23 -6.95
C GLU A 381 -13.80 -10.15 -7.74
N VAL A 382 -12.48 -10.08 -7.59
CA VAL A 382 -11.60 -9.08 -8.22
C VAL A 382 -10.70 -9.76 -9.25
N ASN A 383 -10.60 -9.17 -10.46
CA ASN A 383 -9.77 -9.72 -11.53
C ASN A 383 -8.30 -9.31 -11.34
N VAL A 384 -7.67 -9.87 -10.29
CA VAL A 384 -6.24 -9.70 -9.99
C VAL A 384 -5.42 -10.47 -11.04
N LYS A 385 -4.84 -9.77 -12.02
CA LYS A 385 -4.06 -10.39 -13.09
C LYS A 385 -2.62 -10.72 -12.66
N VAL A 386 -2.02 -9.80 -11.92
CA VAL A 386 -0.64 -9.84 -11.44
C VAL A 386 -0.62 -9.49 -9.96
N VAL A 387 0.15 -10.23 -9.17
CA VAL A 387 0.53 -9.84 -7.81
C VAL A 387 2.05 -9.75 -7.73
N GLN A 388 2.59 -8.57 -7.47
CA GLN A 388 3.98 -8.36 -7.03
C GLN A 388 4.03 -8.50 -5.51
N ILE A 389 4.97 -9.30 -5.00
CA ILE A 389 5.18 -9.49 -3.54
C ILE A 389 6.65 -9.31 -3.21
N GLU A 390 6.94 -8.48 -2.20
CA GLU A 390 8.27 -8.34 -1.60
C GLU A 390 8.72 -9.70 -1.04
N TRP A 391 9.84 -10.26 -1.49
CA TRP A 391 10.27 -11.62 -1.07
C TRP A 391 11.47 -11.61 -0.11
N LEU A 392 11.55 -10.61 0.79
CA LEU A 392 12.65 -10.48 1.73
C LEU A 392 12.32 -11.10 3.10
N ASN A 393 13.35 -11.66 3.75
CA ASN A 393 13.34 -12.03 5.18
C ASN A 393 12.22 -13.00 5.62
N ARG A 394 11.68 -13.79 4.68
CA ARG A 394 10.60 -14.78 4.91
C ARG A 394 11.16 -16.09 5.43
N THR A 395 10.43 -16.77 6.33
CA THR A 395 10.74 -18.17 6.66
C THR A 395 10.28 -19.10 5.51
N PRO A 396 10.77 -20.35 5.46
CA PRO A 396 10.25 -21.36 4.52
C PRO A 396 8.75 -21.62 4.71
N GLU A 397 8.21 -21.47 5.93
CA GLU A 397 6.80 -21.62 6.23
C GLU A 397 5.95 -20.46 5.68
N GLU A 398 6.38 -19.21 5.86
CA GLU A 398 5.68 -18.05 5.29
C GLU A 398 5.70 -18.10 3.75
N SER A 399 6.83 -18.48 3.17
CA SER A 399 7.01 -18.66 1.73
C SER A 399 6.09 -19.76 1.18
N ARG A 400 5.92 -20.86 1.92
CA ARG A 400 4.97 -21.94 1.61
C ARG A 400 3.53 -21.45 1.70
N LEU A 401 3.12 -20.81 2.80
CA LEU A 401 1.76 -20.31 2.99
C LEU A 401 1.31 -19.35 1.87
N ILE A 402 2.20 -18.46 1.42
CA ILE A 402 1.92 -17.58 0.26
C ILE A 402 1.81 -18.42 -1.03
N SER A 403 2.76 -19.32 -1.28
CA SER A 403 2.80 -20.15 -2.50
C SER A 403 1.57 -21.06 -2.62
N ASP A 404 1.17 -21.70 -1.53
CA ASP A 404 0.01 -22.61 -1.46
C ASP A 404 -1.30 -21.84 -1.73
N PHE A 405 -1.49 -20.67 -1.12
CA PHE A 405 -2.65 -19.80 -1.38
C PHE A 405 -2.69 -19.34 -2.84
N MET A 406 -1.58 -18.87 -3.39
CA MET A 406 -1.52 -18.39 -4.77
C MET A 406 -1.74 -19.55 -5.77
N ALA A 407 -1.24 -20.75 -5.49
CA ALA A 407 -1.53 -21.95 -6.28
C ALA A 407 -3.02 -22.34 -6.21
N GLN A 408 -3.62 -22.32 -5.01
CA GLN A 408 -5.06 -22.59 -4.80
C GLN A 408 -5.95 -21.65 -5.63
N HIS A 409 -5.59 -20.36 -5.71
CA HIS A 409 -6.31 -19.37 -6.51
C HIS A 409 -5.91 -19.32 -7.99
N SER A 410 -5.22 -20.35 -8.49
CA SER A 410 -4.80 -20.52 -9.89
C SER A 410 -3.85 -19.42 -10.40
N TYR A 411 -2.81 -19.12 -9.63
CA TYR A 411 -1.65 -18.34 -10.06
C TYR A 411 -0.41 -19.23 -10.25
N ALA A 412 0.56 -18.73 -11.00
CA ALA A 412 1.88 -19.31 -11.13
C ALA A 412 2.97 -18.27 -10.83
N LEU A 413 4.02 -18.69 -10.12
CA LEU A 413 5.17 -17.89 -9.72
C LEU A 413 6.09 -17.59 -10.92
N SER A 414 6.47 -16.32 -11.08
CA SER A 414 7.15 -15.74 -12.25
C SER A 414 8.17 -14.68 -11.83
N MET A 415 9.25 -14.55 -12.61
CA MET A 415 10.24 -13.48 -12.52
C MET A 415 9.86 -12.23 -13.33
N SER A 416 8.68 -12.19 -13.94
CA SER A 416 8.18 -11.04 -14.71
C SER A 416 6.65 -10.88 -14.57
N PRO A 417 6.11 -9.64 -14.54
CA PRO A 417 4.68 -9.38 -14.61
C PRO A 417 4.13 -9.37 -16.05
N LEU A 418 5.01 -9.25 -17.06
CA LEU A 418 4.63 -9.08 -18.47
C LEU A 418 4.41 -10.40 -19.20
N SER A 419 5.08 -11.47 -18.75
CA SER A 419 5.02 -12.81 -19.34
C SER A 419 5.41 -13.84 -18.30
N TYR A 420 5.01 -15.11 -18.51
CA TYR A 420 5.39 -16.19 -17.61
C TYR A 420 6.87 -16.54 -17.78
N SER A 421 7.67 -16.21 -16.77
CA SER A 421 9.08 -16.53 -16.67
C SER A 421 9.30 -17.35 -15.39
N PRO A 422 9.15 -18.69 -15.43
CA PRO A 422 9.24 -19.52 -14.24
C PRO A 422 10.61 -19.42 -13.57
N LEU A 423 10.62 -19.47 -12.23
CA LEU A 423 11.85 -19.67 -11.47
C LEU A 423 12.47 -21.04 -11.81
N PRO A 424 13.81 -21.13 -12.00
CA PRO A 424 14.47 -22.42 -12.17
C PRO A 424 14.31 -23.32 -10.92
N PRO A 425 14.27 -24.65 -11.08
CA PRO A 425 14.23 -25.57 -9.96
C PRO A 425 15.40 -25.34 -8.98
N ASN A 426 15.10 -25.33 -7.68
CA ASN A 426 16.04 -25.07 -6.58
C ASN A 426 16.68 -23.66 -6.56
N THR A 427 16.20 -22.69 -7.35
CA THR A 427 16.60 -21.30 -7.17
C THR A 427 16.08 -20.78 -5.82
N ALA A 428 17.00 -20.59 -4.87
CA ALA A 428 16.70 -19.83 -3.66
C ALA A 428 16.37 -18.38 -4.05
N ILE A 429 15.18 -17.92 -3.70
CA ILE A 429 14.69 -16.56 -3.98
C ILE A 429 15.36 -15.59 -3.00
N ALA A 430 16.64 -15.33 -3.23
CA ALA A 430 17.48 -14.54 -2.35
C ALA A 430 17.47 -13.06 -2.79
N LYS A 431 16.59 -12.28 -2.14
CA LYS A 431 16.59 -10.81 -2.12
C LYS A 431 16.09 -10.10 -3.40
N ALA A 432 14.92 -10.48 -3.90
CA ALA A 432 14.18 -9.75 -4.93
C ALA A 432 12.67 -9.90 -4.72
N ASP A 433 11.86 -9.00 -5.27
CA ASP A 433 10.42 -9.20 -5.42
C ASP A 433 10.12 -10.34 -6.39
N VAL A 434 8.95 -10.95 -6.27
CA VAL A 434 8.44 -11.95 -7.21
C VAL A 434 7.04 -11.62 -7.69
N TYR A 435 6.67 -12.17 -8.85
CA TYR A 435 5.37 -11.97 -9.47
C TYR A 435 4.57 -13.28 -9.47
N PHE A 436 3.29 -13.19 -9.14
CA PHE A 436 2.33 -14.29 -9.34
C PHE A 436 1.35 -13.88 -10.44
N LEU A 437 1.27 -14.70 -11.50
CA LEU A 437 0.46 -14.45 -12.68
C LEU A 437 -0.79 -15.33 -12.68
N LYS A 438 -1.97 -14.77 -12.93
CA LYS A 438 -3.21 -15.57 -13.06
C LYS A 438 -3.07 -16.50 -14.26
N LYS A 439 -3.14 -17.83 -14.04
CA LYS A 439 -2.88 -18.83 -15.08
C LYS A 439 -3.69 -18.60 -16.36
N SER A 440 -4.99 -18.35 -16.21
CA SER A 440 -5.93 -18.10 -17.30
C SER A 440 -5.66 -16.82 -18.10
N THR A 441 -5.05 -15.79 -17.49
CA THR A 441 -4.71 -14.53 -18.16
C THR A 441 -3.47 -14.69 -19.05
N PHE A 442 -2.52 -15.54 -18.64
CA PHE A 442 -1.20 -15.69 -19.28
C PHE A 442 -1.02 -17.03 -20.02
N ASN A 443 -2.10 -17.80 -20.21
CA ASN A 443 -2.11 -19.11 -20.87
C ASN A 443 -1.14 -20.13 -20.23
N ILE A 444 -1.04 -20.11 -18.90
CA ILE A 444 -0.17 -21.00 -18.13
C ILE A 444 -0.96 -22.26 -17.76
N LEU A 445 -0.37 -23.44 -18.01
CA LEU A 445 -0.92 -24.75 -17.66
C LEU A 445 -0.84 -25.00 -16.15
#